data_AF-A0A142YN68-F1
#
_entry.id   AF-A0A142YN68-F1
#
_cell.length_a   1.000
_cell.length_b   1.000
_cell.length_c   1.000
_cell.angle_alpha   90.00
_cell.angle_beta   90.00
_cell.angle_gamma   90.00
#
_symmetry.space_group_name_H-M   'P 1'
#
loop_
_entity.id
_entity.type
_entity.pdbx_description
1 polymer ?
#
loop_
_entity_poly.entity_id
_entity_poly.type
_entity_poly.pdbx_seq_one_letter_code
_entity_poly.pdbx_strand_id
1 'polypeptide(L)'
;MEAPLDPGPVDVDAMRIDVLRRAVEIYLKHAYPTGEYPENVKRRISWGEGAPPRDLFAKPPFERAGKTPGTQSPIYALRLGNGRYPHMKLQFQPWNNAEGLMLSVNTHDQVAGLDLVAEDVDAFKRLQSENQRLKEEIEQAWEAESLPTFLNFLRSYIESRSGDDEPEGGIGA
;
A
#
# COMPACT_ATOMS: atom_id res chain seq x y z
N MET A 1 12.79 14.78 26.16
CA MET A 1 12.12 13.53 26.54
C MET A 1 12.04 12.69 25.28
N GLU A 2 12.68 11.52 25.31
CA GLU A 2 12.69 10.54 24.23
C GLU A 2 11.26 10.13 23.86
N ALA A 3 10.99 10.02 22.56
CA ALA A 3 9.74 9.47 22.06
C ALA A 3 9.67 7.98 22.40
N PRO A 4 8.64 7.50 23.11
CA PRO A 4 8.36 6.08 23.15
C PRO A 4 7.57 5.76 21.89
N LEU A 5 8.26 5.47 20.79
CA LEU A 5 7.71 4.65 19.72
C LEU A 5 8.67 3.49 19.55
N ASP A 6 8.70 2.61 20.55
CA ASP A 6 8.92 1.20 20.27
C ASP A 6 7.55 0.63 19.89
N PRO A 7 7.14 0.65 18.61
CA PRO A 7 6.00 -0.14 18.21
C PRO A 7 6.44 -1.59 18.47
N GLY A 8 5.82 -2.25 19.43
CA GLY A 8 6.08 -3.67 19.69
C GLY A 8 6.09 -4.48 18.38
N PRO A 9 6.71 -5.67 18.39
CA PRO A 9 7.05 -6.40 17.17
C PRO A 9 5.86 -6.46 16.22
N VAL A 10 5.99 -5.78 15.08
CA VAL A 10 4.96 -5.72 14.05
C VAL A 10 4.80 -7.12 13.47
N ASP A 11 3.70 -7.79 13.79
CA ASP A 11 3.49 -9.19 13.46
C ASP A 11 2.77 -9.36 12.13
N VAL A 12 3.37 -10.16 11.23
CA VAL A 12 2.76 -10.53 9.95
C VAL A 12 1.45 -11.27 10.18
N ASP A 13 1.32 -12.05 11.25
CA ASP A 13 0.11 -12.80 11.53
C ASP A 13 -1.05 -11.95 12.06
N ALA A 14 -0.79 -10.71 12.48
CA ALA A 14 -1.83 -9.75 12.84
C ALA A 14 -2.50 -9.10 11.60
N MET A 15 -1.94 -9.33 10.40
CA MET A 15 -2.46 -8.74 9.17
C MET A 15 -3.81 -9.32 8.76
N ARG A 16 -4.79 -8.44 8.58
CA ARG A 16 -6.13 -8.83 8.12
C ARG A 16 -6.18 -9.11 6.62
N ILE A 17 -6.39 -10.38 6.28
CA ILE A 17 -6.50 -10.84 4.89
C ILE A 17 -7.75 -10.31 4.21
N ASP A 18 -8.84 -10.13 4.95
CA ASP A 18 -10.09 -9.56 4.42
C ASP A 18 -9.91 -8.11 3.97
N VAL A 19 -9.17 -7.30 4.72
CA VAL A 19 -8.77 -5.94 4.35
C VAL A 19 -7.91 -5.94 3.09
N LEU A 20 -6.94 -6.86 3.00
CA LEU A 20 -6.12 -7.01 1.80
C LEU A 20 -6.95 -7.41 0.58
N ARG A 21 -7.90 -8.34 0.72
CA ARG A 21 -8.83 -8.71 -0.37
C ARG A 21 -9.63 -7.49 -0.82
N ARG A 22 -10.15 -6.71 0.12
CA ARG A 22 -10.88 -5.48 -0.20
C ARG A 22 -10.02 -4.46 -0.95
N ALA A 23 -8.78 -4.28 -0.50
CA ALA A 23 -7.81 -3.41 -1.17
C ALA A 23 -7.56 -3.85 -2.63
N VAL A 24 -7.42 -5.16 -2.86
CA VAL A 24 -7.26 -5.76 -4.19
C VAL A 24 -8.49 -5.52 -5.07
N GLU A 25 -9.70 -5.68 -4.54
CA GLU A 25 -10.94 -5.40 -5.27
C GLU A 25 -11.00 -3.95 -5.77
N ILE A 26 -10.71 -2.99 -4.87
CA ILE A 26 -10.70 -1.56 -5.21
C ILE A 26 -9.60 -1.29 -6.24
N TYR A 27 -8.40 -1.83 -6.03
CA TYR A 27 -7.29 -1.70 -6.98
C TYR A 27 -7.71 -2.12 -8.40
N LEU A 28 -8.33 -3.29 -8.53
CA LEU A 28 -8.73 -3.83 -9.84
C LEU A 28 -9.81 -3.00 -10.52
N LYS A 29 -10.77 -2.43 -9.77
CA LYS A 29 -11.80 -1.54 -10.34
C LYS A 29 -11.21 -0.33 -11.02
N HIS A 30 -10.14 0.25 -10.46
CA HIS A 30 -9.46 1.41 -11.05
C HIS A 30 -8.46 0.99 -12.13
N ALA A 31 -7.69 -0.07 -11.92
CA ALA A 31 -6.66 -0.52 -12.84
C ALA A 31 -7.22 -1.15 -14.13
N TYR A 32 -8.45 -1.69 -14.06
CA TYR A 32 -9.15 -2.38 -15.15
C TYR A 32 -10.64 -2.01 -15.13
N PRO A 33 -11.01 -0.78 -15.57
CA PRO A 33 -12.38 -0.27 -15.47
C PRO A 33 -13.40 -1.04 -16.32
N THR A 34 -12.94 -1.79 -17.33
CA THR A 34 -13.81 -2.66 -18.15
C THR A 34 -14.25 -3.92 -17.41
N GLY A 35 -13.63 -4.25 -16.27
CA GLY A 35 -13.86 -5.50 -15.54
C GLY A 35 -13.19 -6.73 -16.16
N GLU A 36 -12.49 -6.57 -17.28
CA GLU A 36 -11.74 -7.65 -17.92
C GLU A 36 -10.29 -7.65 -17.43
N TYR A 37 -9.91 -8.70 -16.71
CA TYR A 37 -8.54 -8.88 -16.21
C TYR A 37 -7.82 -9.97 -17.02
N PRO A 38 -6.54 -9.79 -17.35
CA PRO A 38 -5.71 -10.84 -17.92
C PRO A 38 -5.66 -12.10 -17.03
N GLU A 39 -5.51 -13.29 -17.63
CA GLU A 39 -5.49 -14.58 -16.90
C GLU A 39 -4.40 -14.64 -15.82
N ASN A 40 -3.26 -13.97 -16.03
CA ASN A 40 -2.23 -13.85 -15.01
C ASN A 40 -2.69 -13.05 -13.78
N VAL A 41 -3.55 -12.05 -13.95
CA VAL A 41 -4.12 -11.27 -12.84
C VAL A 41 -5.14 -12.11 -12.09
N LYS A 42 -6.04 -12.80 -12.79
CA LYS A 42 -7.02 -13.72 -12.18
C LYS A 42 -6.36 -14.81 -11.34
N ARG A 43 -5.30 -15.43 -11.85
CA ARG A 43 -4.51 -16.40 -11.07
C ARG A 43 -3.85 -15.78 -9.85
N ARG A 44 -3.37 -14.54 -9.98
CA ARG A 44 -2.69 -13.82 -8.90
C ARG A 44 -3.64 -13.40 -7.78
N ILE A 45 -4.95 -13.30 -8.00
CA ILE A 45 -5.92 -12.96 -6.94
C ILE A 45 -6.64 -14.18 -6.37
N SER A 46 -6.39 -15.37 -6.95
CA SER A 46 -7.00 -16.64 -6.55
C SER A 46 -6.19 -17.33 -5.45
N TRP A 47 -6.16 -16.75 -4.25
CA TRP A 47 -5.58 -17.39 -3.08
C TRP A 47 -6.66 -17.91 -2.11
N GLY A 48 -6.40 -19.09 -1.53
CA GLY A 48 -7.32 -19.81 -0.65
C GLY A 48 -7.65 -19.06 0.65
N GLU A 49 -8.81 -19.35 1.21
CA GLU A 49 -9.24 -18.86 2.52
C GLU A 49 -8.67 -19.74 3.64
N GLY A 50 -8.40 -19.14 4.81
CA GLY A 50 -8.00 -19.86 6.02
C GLY A 50 -6.51 -20.19 6.18
N ALA A 51 -5.65 -19.84 5.22
CA ALA A 51 -4.20 -19.90 5.44
C ALA A 51 -3.74 -18.74 6.35
N PRO A 52 -2.83 -18.97 7.31
CA PRO A 52 -2.30 -17.90 8.12
C PRO A 52 -1.51 -16.90 7.25
N PRO A 53 -1.55 -15.58 7.55
CA PRO A 53 -0.93 -14.55 6.72
C PRO A 53 0.53 -14.84 6.39
N ARG A 54 1.32 -15.30 7.37
CA ARG A 54 2.74 -15.62 7.19
C ARG A 54 2.98 -16.68 6.11
N ASP A 55 2.17 -17.73 6.07
CA ASP A 55 2.32 -18.81 5.08
C ASP A 55 1.82 -18.38 3.70
N LEU A 56 0.76 -17.56 3.68
CA LEU A 56 0.19 -17.01 2.46
C LEU A 56 1.19 -16.10 1.76
N PHE A 57 1.79 -15.15 2.48
CA PHE A 57 2.69 -14.15 1.92
C PHE A 57 4.11 -14.68 1.63
N ALA A 58 4.45 -15.86 2.13
CA ALA A 58 5.72 -16.52 1.86
C ALA A 58 5.77 -17.21 0.47
N LYS A 59 4.64 -17.29 -0.25
CA LYS A 59 4.51 -18.04 -1.50
C LYS A 59 4.01 -17.14 -2.64
N PRO A 60 4.31 -17.49 -3.91
CA PRO A 60 3.66 -16.86 -5.05
C PRO A 60 2.14 -16.93 -4.89
N PRO A 61 1.41 -15.85 -5.24
CA PRO A 61 1.82 -14.73 -6.08
C PRO A 61 2.45 -13.54 -5.33
N PHE A 62 2.64 -13.66 -4.01
CA PHE A 62 3.26 -12.61 -3.19
C PHE A 62 4.79 -12.63 -3.36
N GLU A 63 5.37 -11.44 -3.45
CA GLU A 63 6.80 -11.20 -3.55
C GLU A 63 7.27 -10.40 -2.34
N ARG A 64 8.44 -10.72 -1.77
CA ARG A 64 9.09 -9.82 -0.82
C ARG A 64 9.78 -8.68 -1.59
N ALA A 65 9.28 -7.47 -1.42
CA ALA A 65 9.76 -6.27 -2.13
C ALA A 65 10.87 -5.52 -1.37
N GLY A 66 11.16 -5.90 -0.12
CA GLY A 66 12.21 -5.29 0.68
C GLY A 66 11.92 -5.36 2.16
N LYS A 67 12.49 -4.42 2.91
CA LYS A 67 12.23 -4.20 4.33
C LYS A 67 11.82 -2.75 4.55
N THR A 68 10.98 -2.53 5.55
CA THR A 68 10.57 -1.18 5.94
C THR A 68 11.79 -0.43 6.49
N PRO A 69 12.07 0.81 6.05
CA PRO A 69 13.17 1.60 6.59
C PRO A 69 13.06 1.75 8.12
N GLY A 70 14.16 1.49 8.83
CA GLY A 70 14.19 1.57 10.29
C GLY A 70 13.65 0.34 11.04
N THR A 71 13.09 -0.67 10.35
CA THR A 71 12.68 -1.93 10.98
C THR A 71 13.17 -3.15 10.19
N GLN A 72 13.04 -4.36 10.77
CA GLN A 72 13.31 -5.61 10.06
C GLN A 72 12.05 -6.18 9.38
N SER A 73 10.92 -5.46 9.41
CA SER A 73 9.64 -5.94 8.92
C SER A 73 9.62 -6.02 7.38
N PRO A 74 9.22 -7.16 6.80
CA PRO A 74 9.20 -7.34 5.35
C PRO A 74 8.11 -6.47 4.71
N ILE A 75 8.42 -5.95 3.51
CA ILE A 75 7.43 -5.38 2.60
C ILE A 75 7.04 -6.48 1.61
N TYR A 76 5.76 -6.73 1.49
CA TYR A 76 5.19 -7.65 0.52
C TYR A 76 4.63 -6.87 -0.66
N ALA A 77 4.61 -7.51 -1.81
CA ALA A 77 4.05 -6.96 -3.03
C ALA A 77 3.28 -8.00 -3.80
N LEU A 78 2.21 -7.55 -4.44
CA LEU A 78 1.44 -8.30 -5.40
C LEU A 78 1.44 -7.54 -6.72
N ARG A 79 1.99 -8.17 -7.77
CA ARG A 79 2.04 -7.57 -9.10
C ARG A 79 0.69 -7.71 -9.78
N LEU A 80 -0.13 -6.68 -9.73
CA LEU A 80 -1.44 -6.67 -10.39
C LEU A 80 -1.35 -6.02 -11.77
N GLY A 81 -0.50 -5.01 -11.94
CA GLY A 81 -0.44 -4.21 -13.15
C GLY A 81 -1.71 -3.38 -13.37
N ASN A 82 -1.78 -2.73 -14.51
CA ASN A 82 -2.99 -2.06 -15.00
C ASN A 82 -3.14 -2.31 -16.52
N GLY A 83 -4.19 -1.78 -17.13
CA GLY A 83 -4.47 -1.95 -18.57
C GLY A 83 -3.34 -1.50 -19.52
N ARG A 84 -2.43 -0.63 -19.06
CA ARG A 84 -1.32 -0.06 -19.85
C ARG A 84 0.06 -0.45 -19.34
N TYR A 85 0.18 -0.86 -18.08
CA TYR A 85 1.47 -1.16 -17.45
C TYR A 85 1.41 -2.41 -16.54
N PRO A 86 2.03 -3.53 -16.94
CA PRO A 86 1.89 -4.81 -16.22
C PRO A 86 2.76 -4.93 -14.96
N HIS A 87 3.66 -3.97 -14.71
CA HIS A 87 4.63 -4.06 -13.61
C HIS A 87 4.23 -3.30 -12.34
N MET A 88 3.11 -2.56 -12.38
CA MET A 88 2.56 -1.90 -11.20
C MET A 88 2.19 -2.93 -10.11
N LYS A 89 2.46 -2.59 -8.85
CA LYS A 89 2.26 -3.50 -7.71
C LYS A 89 1.41 -2.85 -6.63
N LEU A 90 0.57 -3.66 -6.00
CA LEU A 90 0.03 -3.38 -4.68
C LEU A 90 1.09 -3.80 -3.66
N GLN A 91 1.48 -2.91 -2.78
CA GLN A 91 2.39 -3.18 -1.67
C GLN A 91 1.68 -3.14 -0.34
N PHE A 92 2.14 -3.98 0.57
CA PHE A 92 1.67 -3.96 1.95
C PHE A 92 2.76 -4.42 2.91
N GLN A 93 2.69 -3.93 4.13
CA GLN A 93 3.63 -4.26 5.19
C GLN A 93 2.90 -4.34 6.53
N PRO A 94 3.41 -5.13 7.50
CA PRO A 94 2.90 -5.08 8.86
C PRO A 94 2.95 -3.66 9.42
N TRP A 95 1.89 -3.23 10.08
CA TRP A 95 1.84 -1.92 10.72
C TRP A 95 1.07 -1.98 12.04
N ASN A 96 1.40 -1.09 12.97
CA ASN A 96 0.74 -1.01 14.27
C ASN A 96 -0.58 -0.21 14.15
N ASN A 97 -1.61 -0.84 13.60
CA ASN A 97 -2.98 -0.33 13.54
C ASN A 97 -4.00 -1.48 13.73
N ALA A 98 -5.29 -1.15 13.81
CA ALA A 98 -6.36 -2.14 14.01
C ALA A 98 -6.40 -3.23 12.92
N GLU A 99 -5.96 -2.92 11.71
CA GLU A 99 -5.95 -3.84 10.57
C GLU A 99 -4.65 -4.65 10.43
N GLY A 100 -3.64 -4.34 11.26
CA GLY A 100 -2.32 -4.97 11.29
C GLY A 100 -1.44 -4.68 10.07
N LEU A 101 -1.86 -3.81 9.14
CA LEU A 101 -1.17 -3.60 7.87
C LEU A 101 -1.26 -2.18 7.36
N MET A 102 -0.30 -1.80 6.51
CA MET A 102 -0.31 -0.55 5.75
C MET A 102 -0.26 -0.87 4.25
N LEU A 103 -1.15 -0.25 3.48
CA LEU A 103 -1.29 -0.38 2.03
C LEU A 103 -0.58 0.77 1.31
N SER A 104 0.03 0.46 0.17
CA SER A 104 0.53 1.45 -0.78
C SER A 104 0.54 0.90 -2.20
N VAL A 105 0.55 1.80 -3.18
CA VAL A 105 0.71 1.43 -4.59
C VAL A 105 2.13 1.79 -5.06
N ASN A 106 2.79 0.83 -5.72
CA ASN A 106 4.11 1.03 -6.32
C ASN A 106 3.98 1.03 -7.84
N THR A 107 4.28 2.18 -8.44
CA THR A 107 4.22 2.36 -9.90
C THR A 107 5.33 1.61 -10.62
N HIS A 108 6.47 1.34 -9.98
CA HIS A 108 7.64 0.59 -10.48
C HIS A 108 8.11 0.99 -11.88
N ASP A 109 7.82 2.22 -12.28
CA ASP A 109 8.09 2.83 -13.58
C ASP A 109 9.25 3.82 -13.52
N GLN A 110 10.00 3.81 -12.42
CA GLN A 110 11.28 4.52 -12.30
C GLN A 110 12.38 3.66 -12.91
N VAL A 111 12.56 3.75 -14.22
CA VAL A 111 13.74 3.16 -14.87
C VAL A 111 14.85 4.22 -14.88
N ALA A 112 15.77 4.11 -13.93
CA ALA A 112 16.99 4.90 -13.95
C ALA A 112 17.88 4.43 -15.13
N GLY A 113 18.21 5.34 -16.05
CA GLY A 113 19.27 5.11 -17.05
C GLY A 113 18.86 4.48 -18.37
N LEU A 114 17.60 4.58 -18.81
CA LEU A 114 17.29 4.32 -20.22
C LEU A 114 17.76 5.49 -21.09
N ASP A 115 18.70 5.22 -22.01
CA ASP A 115 18.99 6.07 -23.17
C ASP A 115 17.80 6.01 -24.12
N LEU A 116 16.73 6.71 -23.77
CA LEU A 116 15.56 6.86 -24.62
C LEU A 116 15.82 7.95 -25.67
N VAL A 117 15.58 7.63 -26.94
CA VAL A 117 15.43 8.66 -27.98
C VAL A 117 14.23 9.56 -27.65
N ALA A 118 14.23 10.80 -28.13
CA ALA A 118 13.30 11.84 -27.69
C ALA A 118 11.80 11.44 -27.75
N GLU A 119 11.38 10.65 -28.75
CA GLU A 119 9.99 10.17 -28.87
C GLU A 119 9.61 9.14 -27.79
N ASP A 120 10.56 8.31 -27.36
CA ASP A 120 10.35 7.34 -26.28
C ASP A 120 10.31 8.02 -24.91
N VAL A 121 11.02 9.15 -24.74
CA VAL A 121 10.97 9.96 -23.52
C VAL A 121 9.55 10.48 -23.25
N ASP A 122 8.87 10.99 -24.27
CA ASP A 122 7.52 11.55 -24.11
C ASP A 122 6.47 10.47 -23.87
N ALA A 123 6.57 9.33 -24.56
CA ALA A 123 5.71 8.18 -24.29
C ALA A 123 5.91 7.65 -22.85
N PHE A 124 7.16 7.59 -22.39
CA PHE A 124 7.50 7.16 -21.04
C PHE A 124 7.02 8.13 -19.96
N LYS A 125 7.19 9.44 -20.17
CA LYS A 125 6.65 10.46 -19.25
C LYS A 125 5.13 10.41 -19.15
N ARG A 126 4.43 10.19 -20.27
CA ARG A 126 2.98 9.98 -20.27
C ARG A 126 2.60 8.75 -19.44
N LEU A 127 3.29 7.63 -19.66
CA LEU A 127 3.08 6.40 -18.88
C LEU A 127 3.29 6.63 -17.37
N GLN A 128 4.36 7.32 -16.99
CA GLN A 128 4.63 7.66 -15.59
C GLN A 128 3.54 8.54 -14.98
N SER A 129 3.11 9.56 -15.71
CA SER A 129 2.04 10.46 -15.28
C SER A 129 0.71 9.71 -15.10
N GLU A 130 0.40 8.79 -16.01
CA GLU A 130 -0.81 7.96 -15.92
C GLU A 130 -0.75 6.97 -14.76
N ASN A 131 0.39 6.29 -14.55
CA ASN A 131 0.58 5.39 -13.42
C ASN A 131 0.52 6.13 -12.08
N GLN A 132 1.11 7.32 -12.00
CA GLN A 132 1.06 8.17 -10.80
C GLN A 132 -0.37 8.59 -10.49
N ARG A 133 -1.11 9.07 -11.50
CA ARG A 133 -2.52 9.40 -11.36
C ARG A 133 -3.33 8.19 -10.89
N LEU A 134 -3.12 7.02 -11.49
CA LEU A 134 -3.83 5.80 -11.11
C LEU A 134 -3.49 5.37 -9.67
N LYS A 135 -2.22 5.50 -9.25
CA LYS A 135 -1.81 5.29 -7.85
C LYS A 135 -2.61 6.19 -6.91
N GLU A 136 -2.69 7.48 -7.22
CA GLU A 136 -3.41 8.45 -6.39
C GLU A 136 -4.91 8.13 -6.33
N GLU A 137 -5.54 7.80 -7.47
CA GLU A 137 -6.96 7.42 -7.51
C GLU A 137 -7.24 6.17 -6.66
N ILE A 138 -6.36 5.16 -6.71
CA ILE A 138 -6.51 3.94 -5.91
C ILE A 138 -6.30 4.22 -4.41
N GLU A 139 -5.27 4.97 -4.04
CA GLU A 139 -4.98 5.30 -2.64
C GLU A 139 -6.10 6.19 -2.05
N GLN A 140 -6.66 7.12 -2.83
CA GLN A 140 -7.83 7.90 -2.44
C GLN A 140 -9.10 7.04 -2.28
N ALA A 141 -9.32 6.07 -3.17
CA ALA A 141 -10.45 5.15 -3.06
C ALA A 141 -10.33 4.26 -1.81
N TRP A 142 -9.12 3.83 -1.47
CA TRP A 142 -8.85 3.14 -0.21
C TRP A 142 -9.13 4.03 1.00
N GLU A 143 -8.72 5.29 0.98
CA GLU A 143 -9.05 6.25 2.05
C GLU A 143 -10.55 6.47 2.21
N ALA A 144 -11.29 6.60 1.11
CA ALA A 144 -12.74 6.77 1.14
C ALA A 144 -13.44 5.57 1.79
N GLU A 145 -12.85 4.38 1.71
CA GLU A 145 -13.29 3.16 2.39
C GLU A 145 -12.60 2.92 3.75
N SER A 146 -11.89 3.92 4.29
CA SER A 146 -11.17 3.86 5.57
C SER A 146 -10.11 2.75 5.66
N LEU A 147 -9.55 2.32 4.53
CA LEU A 147 -8.48 1.34 4.50
C LEU A 147 -7.15 1.96 4.96
N PRO A 148 -6.21 1.14 5.49
CA PRO A 148 -5.01 1.66 6.15
C PRO A 148 -3.93 2.08 5.14
N THR A 149 -4.06 3.29 4.57
CA THR A 149 -3.03 3.90 3.72
C THR A 149 -2.05 4.75 4.53
N PHE A 150 -0.89 5.07 3.94
CA PHE A 150 0.08 5.97 4.57
C PHE A 150 -0.50 7.38 4.80
N LEU A 151 -1.30 7.89 3.87
CA LEU A 151 -1.94 9.19 4.00
C LEU A 151 -3.00 9.22 5.11
N ASN A 152 -3.79 8.15 5.27
CA ASN A 152 -4.73 8.02 6.39
C ASN A 152 -4.00 8.05 7.75
N PHE A 153 -2.85 7.37 7.82
CA PHE A 153 -1.97 7.42 8.99
C PHE A 153 -1.43 8.83 9.26
N LEU A 154 -0.94 9.54 8.24
CA LEU A 154 -0.46 10.92 8.40
C LEU A 154 -1.54 11.86 8.92
N ARG A 155 -2.78 11.73 8.41
CA ARG A 155 -3.92 12.53 8.85
C ARG A 155 -4.23 12.28 10.32
N SER A 156 -4.41 11.01 10.70
CA SER A 156 -4.69 10.60 12.08
C SER A 156 -3.59 11.07 13.05
N TYR A 157 -2.32 11.00 12.61
CA TYR A 157 -1.19 11.47 13.40
C TYR A 157 -1.20 12.98 13.62
N ILE A 158 -1.50 13.79 12.59
CA ILE A 158 -1.63 15.25 12.73
C ILE A 158 -2.79 15.59 13.67
N GLU A 159 -3.95 14.96 13.50
CA GLU A 159 -5.13 15.17 14.35
C GLU A 159 -4.85 14.82 15.82
N SER A 160 -4.16 13.71 16.08
CA SER A 160 -3.77 13.32 17.44
C SER A 160 -2.82 14.32 18.10
N ARG A 161 -1.97 14.99 17.33
CA ARG A 161 -1.05 16.02 17.85
C ARG A 161 -1.72 17.39 18.02
N SER A 162 -2.73 17.69 17.24
CA SER A 162 -3.52 18.92 17.41
C SER A 162 -4.46 18.87 18.63
N GLY A 163 -4.71 17.69 19.20
CA GLY A 163 -5.52 17.50 20.41
C GLY A 163 -4.75 17.55 21.73
N ASP A 164 -3.41 17.57 21.72
CA ASP A 164 -2.56 17.57 22.93
C ASP A 164 -2.21 18.99 23.44
N ASP A 165 -2.86 20.04 22.91
CA ASP A 165 -2.59 21.47 23.20
C ASP A 165 -3.73 22.15 24.01
N GLU A 166 -4.44 21.42 24.87
CA GLU A 166 -5.25 22.04 25.94
C GLU A 166 -4.48 22.03 27.28
N PRO A 167 -3.96 23.17 27.77
CA PRO A 167 -3.41 23.25 29.11
C PRO A 167 -4.53 23.15 30.14
N GLU A 168 -4.49 22.13 31.00
CA GLU A 168 -5.20 22.07 32.28
C GLU A 168 -4.80 23.28 33.15
N GLY A 169 -5.52 24.40 32.97
CA GLY A 169 -5.47 25.58 33.82
C GLY A 169 -6.23 25.35 35.12
N GLY A 170 -5.85 24.34 35.89
CA GLY A 170 -6.28 24.14 37.27
C GLY A 170 -5.30 24.80 38.22
N ILE A 171 -5.59 26.03 38.67
CA ILE A 171 -5.05 26.54 39.93
C ILE A 171 -6.22 27.00 40.78
N GLY A 172 -6.60 26.12 41.71
CA GLY A 172 -7.53 26.43 42.78
C GLY A 172 -6.85 27.22 43.90
N ALA A 173 -7.73 27.94 44.60
CA ALA A 173 -7.62 28.53 45.95
C ALA A 173 -6.56 29.63 46.18
#